data_AF-A0A9W4GXS8-F1
#
_entry.id   AF-A0A9W4GXS8-F1
#
_cell.length_a   1.000
_cell.length_b   1.000
_cell.length_c   1.000
_cell.angle_alpha   90.00
_cell.angle_beta   90.00
_cell.angle_gamma   90.00
#
_symmetry.space_group_name_H-M   'P 1'
#
loop_
_entity.id
_entity.type
_entity.pdbx_description
1 polymer ?
#
loop_
_entity_poly.entity_id
_entity_poly.type
_entity_poly.pdbx_seq_one_letter_code
_entity_poly.pdbx_strand_id
1 'polypeptide(L)'
;MHLIRSSRRPRPRALALPAVLLALVLGATACGGHDSAGGDSPPGKDRAGGTATTAAGPHVTVTPAAGKDGVAPGATVKVTVADGTLGAVTVTPKGKASDGVDPVPVTGTLDPAAGTWTSDRTMTPGTSYTVTVTAAGASGGKSTTTSTFTTAAAAEVNGVTPTPLNNAVVGVGLPVSLAFDVPVTDRAAVEKALTLTTTPAVKGSWGWLTDPLTGVQRVDWRPDAYWPTGTQVTLTAKLSGIDTGGGRFLRRDIHDTFRIGTARISYADLAAHTLRVTENGRTVKTFKISAGSADFPTWNGKMVVMTKQSKVRMTSASVGIATDKDAADFYDEDVNNAVRITSSGTFVHAAPWNDRWMGKQNKSHGCIGMSDPDAKWFFDRATRGDLVIASGSSRAVVDKGNGYGDWNLGADQWHALSALA
;
A
#
# COMPACT_ATOMS: atom_id res chain seq x y z
N MET A 1 -6.85 16.72 33.02
CA MET A 1 -8.26 16.46 33.39
C MET A 1 -9.15 17.24 32.43
N HIS A 2 -9.79 16.56 31.48
CA HIS A 2 -10.80 17.13 30.58
C HIS A 2 -11.89 16.06 30.37
N LEU A 3 -13.13 16.46 30.67
CA LEU A 3 -14.32 15.61 30.76
C LEU A 3 -14.87 15.27 29.36
N ILE A 4 -14.96 13.98 29.04
CA ILE A 4 -15.62 13.46 27.84
C ILE A 4 -17.12 13.31 28.14
N ARG A 5 -17.96 14.14 27.50
CA ARG A 5 -19.41 13.94 27.46
C ARG A 5 -19.75 12.93 26.36
N SER A 6 -20.19 11.73 26.76
CA SER A 6 -20.69 10.70 25.85
C SER A 6 -22.08 11.06 25.31
N SER A 7 -22.23 11.17 23.99
CA SER A 7 -23.54 11.25 23.32
C SER A 7 -24.03 9.84 22.98
N ARG A 8 -25.08 9.39 23.68
CA ARG A 8 -25.79 8.13 23.38
C ARG A 8 -26.70 8.34 22.16
N ARG A 9 -26.48 7.59 21.08
CA ARG A 9 -27.44 7.46 19.97
C ARG A 9 -28.40 6.29 20.22
N PRO A 10 -29.69 6.40 19.87
CA PRO A 10 -30.67 5.34 20.09
C PRO A 10 -30.54 4.22 19.04
N ARG A 11 -30.70 2.98 19.51
CA ARG A 11 -30.75 1.75 18.69
C ARG A 11 -32.12 1.65 17.99
N PRO A 12 -32.20 1.34 16.69
CA PRO A 12 -33.46 0.90 16.10
C PRO A 12 -33.75 -0.56 16.46
N ARG A 13 -35.00 -0.80 16.86
CA ARG A 13 -35.59 -2.09 17.24
C ARG A 13 -35.67 -3.02 16.02
N ALA A 14 -35.25 -4.27 16.22
CA ALA A 14 -35.49 -5.36 15.29
C ALA A 14 -36.97 -5.75 15.30
N LEU A 15 -37.60 -5.81 14.13
CA LEU A 15 -38.85 -6.55 13.92
C LEU A 15 -38.49 -7.92 13.35
N ALA A 16 -38.90 -8.96 14.09
CA ALA A 16 -38.95 -10.33 13.63
C ALA A 16 -40.25 -10.57 12.84
N LEU A 17 -40.18 -11.30 11.73
CA LEU A 17 -41.32 -12.00 11.12
C LEU A 17 -40.83 -13.33 10.48
N PRO A 18 -41.69 -14.35 10.41
CA PRO A 18 -41.31 -15.75 10.51
C PRO A 18 -41.11 -16.45 9.16
N ALA A 19 -40.46 -17.61 9.25
CA ALA A 19 -40.23 -18.57 8.18
C ALA A 19 -41.53 -19.14 7.59
N VAL A 20 -41.53 -19.36 6.27
CA VAL A 20 -42.46 -20.28 5.59
C VAL A 20 -41.62 -21.23 4.73
N LEU A 21 -41.59 -22.50 5.16
CA LEU A 21 -41.22 -23.65 4.35
C LEU A 21 -42.30 -23.89 3.29
N LEU A 22 -41.88 -24.23 2.07
CA LEU A 22 -42.74 -24.98 1.15
C LEU A 22 -41.98 -26.22 0.68
N ALA A 23 -42.39 -27.36 1.23
CA ALA A 23 -42.06 -28.68 0.75
C ALA A 23 -43.00 -29.03 -0.42
N LEU A 24 -42.46 -29.64 -1.47
CA LEU A 24 -43.24 -30.39 -2.46
C LEU A 24 -42.86 -31.86 -2.37
N VAL A 25 -43.86 -32.67 -2.02
CA VAL A 25 -43.91 -34.13 -2.14
C VAL A 25 -45.06 -34.43 -3.11
N LEU A 26 -44.87 -35.39 -4.02
CA LEU A 26 -45.80 -36.43 -4.53
C LEU A 26 -45.10 -37.04 -5.78
N GLY A 27 -45.04 -38.36 -6.02
CA GLY A 27 -45.75 -39.47 -5.39
C GLY A 27 -45.07 -40.82 -5.67
N ALA A 28 -45.60 -41.83 -4.98
CA ALA A 28 -45.12 -43.19 -4.86
C ALA A 28 -45.57 -44.12 -6.01
N THR A 29 -44.88 -45.25 -6.15
CA THR A 29 -45.42 -46.64 -6.32
C THR A 29 -44.18 -47.57 -6.31
N ALA A 30 -43.88 -48.27 -5.21
CA ALA A 30 -44.50 -49.46 -4.63
C ALA A 30 -43.98 -50.79 -5.24
N CYS A 31 -43.25 -51.53 -4.38
CA CYS A 31 -43.23 -53.00 -4.16
C CYS A 31 -42.64 -53.90 -5.26
N GLY A 32 -41.95 -55.00 -4.96
CA GLY A 32 -41.64 -55.67 -3.70
C GLY A 32 -40.54 -56.72 -3.91
N GLY A 33 -39.97 -57.22 -2.80
CA GLY A 33 -38.93 -58.26 -2.81
C GLY A 33 -39.46 -59.69 -2.71
N HIS A 34 -38.50 -60.60 -2.49
CA HIS A 34 -38.56 -62.08 -2.36
C HIS A 34 -38.48 -62.83 -3.70
N ASP A 35 -37.68 -63.88 -3.91
CA ASP A 35 -37.09 -64.86 -2.99
C ASP A 35 -35.79 -65.49 -3.55
N SER A 36 -35.05 -66.13 -2.63
CA SER A 36 -33.86 -66.95 -2.91
C SER A 36 -34.24 -68.36 -3.41
N ALA A 37 -33.46 -68.94 -4.33
CA ALA A 37 -33.01 -70.34 -4.28
C ALA A 37 -32.12 -70.73 -5.47
N GLY A 38 -30.98 -71.34 -5.15
CA GLY A 38 -30.47 -72.56 -5.78
C GLY A 38 -29.97 -72.50 -7.23
N GLY A 39 -28.65 -72.64 -7.41
CA GLY A 39 -28.06 -72.95 -8.71
C GLY A 39 -26.59 -73.35 -8.60
N ASP A 40 -26.35 -74.65 -8.61
CA ASP A 40 -25.06 -75.34 -8.56
C ASP A 40 -24.02 -74.84 -9.58
N SER A 41 -22.75 -74.96 -9.17
CA SER A 41 -21.57 -74.72 -10.01
C SER A 41 -21.25 -75.92 -10.91
N PRO A 42 -20.59 -75.70 -12.06
CA PRO A 42 -19.66 -76.67 -12.64
C PRO A 42 -18.19 -76.26 -12.40
N PRO A 43 -17.24 -77.21 -12.25
CA PRO A 43 -15.88 -76.90 -11.85
C PRO A 43 -14.93 -76.68 -13.04
N GLY A 44 -13.90 -75.86 -12.80
CA GLY A 44 -12.59 -76.02 -13.43
C GLY A 44 -12.17 -74.95 -14.44
N LYS A 45 -11.29 -74.05 -14.00
CA LYS A 45 -9.90 -73.99 -14.48
C LYS A 45 -9.12 -72.96 -13.68
N ASP A 46 -8.11 -73.47 -12.98
CA ASP A 46 -7.06 -72.70 -12.34
C ASP A 46 -6.48 -71.68 -13.33
N ARG A 47 -6.65 -70.40 -13.03
CA ARG A 47 -5.78 -69.34 -13.54
C ARG A 47 -5.16 -68.64 -12.36
N ALA A 48 -3.85 -68.80 -12.29
CA ALA A 48 -2.93 -68.20 -11.36
C ALA A 48 -3.36 -66.79 -10.96
N GLY A 49 -3.38 -66.56 -9.65
CA GLY A 49 -3.44 -65.24 -9.05
C GLY A 49 -2.24 -64.43 -9.52
N GLY A 50 -2.42 -63.69 -10.61
CA GLY A 50 -1.71 -62.44 -10.79
C GLY A 50 -2.30 -61.48 -9.77
N THR A 51 -1.61 -61.27 -8.65
CA THR A 51 -1.79 -60.05 -7.86
C THR A 51 -1.59 -58.89 -8.82
N ALA A 52 -2.68 -58.33 -9.32
CA ALA A 52 -2.66 -57.02 -9.92
C ALA A 52 -2.17 -56.09 -8.82
N THR A 53 -0.89 -55.70 -8.89
CA THR A 53 -0.38 -54.59 -8.09
C THR A 53 -1.22 -53.41 -8.53
N THR A 54 -2.27 -53.09 -7.77
CA THR A 54 -3.06 -51.88 -7.98
C THR A 54 -2.05 -50.74 -8.01
N ALA A 55 -1.84 -50.13 -9.18
CA ALA A 55 -0.89 -49.04 -9.32
C ALA A 55 -1.20 -48.02 -8.22
N ALA A 56 -0.20 -47.71 -7.38
CA ALA A 56 -0.37 -46.82 -6.25
C ALA A 56 -0.99 -45.51 -6.75
N GLY A 57 -2.04 -45.05 -6.08
CA GLY A 57 -2.68 -43.78 -6.40
C GLY A 57 -1.73 -42.61 -6.12
N PRO A 58 -2.02 -41.41 -6.66
CA PRO A 58 -1.16 -40.26 -6.44
C PRO A 58 -1.14 -39.88 -4.95
N HIS A 59 0.06 -39.66 -4.41
CA HIS A 59 0.28 -39.29 -3.02
C HIS A 59 0.46 -37.78 -2.89
N VAL A 60 -0.58 -37.08 -2.44
CA VAL A 60 -0.57 -35.61 -2.27
C VAL A 60 -0.15 -35.23 -0.85
N THR A 61 0.82 -34.33 -0.73
CA THR A 61 1.23 -33.70 0.53
C THR A 61 0.92 -32.21 0.49
N VAL A 62 0.23 -31.71 1.51
CA VAL A 62 -0.06 -30.28 1.70
C VAL A 62 0.71 -29.78 2.92
N THR A 63 1.44 -28.68 2.73
CA THR A 63 2.10 -27.92 3.81
C THR A 63 1.49 -26.52 3.82
N PRO A 64 0.96 -26.01 4.95
CA PRO A 64 0.89 -26.64 6.27
C PRO A 64 0.04 -27.92 6.31
N ALA A 65 0.36 -28.82 7.25
CA ALA A 65 -0.32 -30.12 7.38
C ALA A 65 -1.79 -29.98 7.81
N ALA A 66 -2.60 -30.98 7.46
CA ALA A 66 -4.03 -30.99 7.77
C ALA A 66 -4.30 -30.94 9.29
N GLY A 67 -5.35 -30.20 9.66
CA GLY A 67 -5.81 -30.03 11.04
C GLY A 67 -4.86 -29.21 11.93
N LYS A 68 -3.82 -28.58 11.36
CA LYS A 68 -2.91 -27.75 12.14
C LYS A 68 -3.54 -26.39 12.47
N ASP A 69 -3.56 -26.09 13.76
CA ASP A 69 -3.87 -24.77 14.28
C ASP A 69 -2.60 -24.03 14.70
N GLY A 70 -2.66 -22.70 14.72
CA GLY A 70 -1.53 -21.87 15.14
C GLY A 70 -0.35 -21.88 14.15
N VAL A 71 -0.60 -22.12 12.86
CA VAL A 71 0.43 -21.97 11.81
C VAL A 71 0.94 -20.53 11.83
N ALA A 72 2.23 -20.31 11.55
CA ALA A 72 2.82 -18.96 11.56
C ALA A 72 1.97 -17.94 10.76
N PRO A 73 1.74 -16.70 11.26
CA PRO A 73 0.82 -15.70 10.68
C PRO A 73 1.13 -15.20 9.26
N GLY A 74 2.17 -15.71 8.61
CA GLY A 74 2.56 -15.39 7.24
C GLY A 74 3.05 -16.62 6.46
N ALA A 75 2.71 -17.83 6.92
CA ALA A 75 3.13 -19.04 6.24
C ALA A 75 2.66 -19.07 4.78
N THR A 76 3.43 -19.70 3.92
CA THR A 76 3.04 -20.01 2.53
C THR A 76 2.46 -21.42 2.46
N VAL A 77 1.67 -21.69 1.43
CA VAL A 77 1.16 -23.03 1.13
C VAL A 77 1.98 -23.67 0.03
N LYS A 78 2.42 -24.91 0.26
CA LYS A 78 3.08 -25.75 -0.75
C LYS A 78 2.34 -27.08 -0.85
N VAL A 79 2.09 -27.52 -2.07
CA VAL A 79 1.49 -28.81 -2.38
C VAL A 79 2.48 -29.59 -3.25
N THR A 80 2.71 -30.85 -2.94
CA THR A 80 3.52 -31.76 -3.75
C THR A 80 2.75 -33.04 -4.03
N VAL A 81 3.00 -33.66 -5.18
CA VAL A 81 2.49 -35.01 -5.50
C VAL A 81 3.65 -35.96 -5.75
N ALA A 82 3.52 -37.19 -5.27
CA ALA A 82 4.33 -38.34 -5.67
C ALA A 82 3.44 -39.35 -6.41
N ASP A 83 4.05 -40.17 -7.28
CA ASP A 83 3.38 -41.25 -8.02
C ASP A 83 2.19 -40.78 -8.88
N GLY A 84 2.26 -39.55 -9.37
CA GLY A 84 1.23 -38.95 -10.21
C GLY A 84 1.53 -37.52 -10.64
N THR A 85 0.51 -36.87 -11.19
CA THR A 85 0.57 -35.47 -11.66
C THR A 85 -0.41 -34.60 -10.90
N LEU A 86 0.04 -33.40 -10.50
CA LEU A 86 -0.84 -32.41 -9.89
C LEU A 86 -1.79 -31.82 -10.94
N GLY A 87 -3.06 -31.72 -10.58
CA GLY A 87 -4.07 -30.97 -11.30
C GLY A 87 -4.32 -29.60 -10.66
N ALA A 88 -5.59 -29.24 -10.53
CA ALA A 88 -6.01 -27.99 -9.91
C ALA A 88 -5.74 -28.00 -8.40
N VAL A 89 -5.17 -26.90 -7.91
CA VAL A 89 -5.03 -26.58 -6.48
C VAL A 89 -5.80 -25.29 -6.20
N THR A 90 -6.71 -25.33 -5.23
CA THR A 90 -7.43 -24.15 -4.75
C THR A 90 -7.19 -23.97 -3.26
N VAL A 91 -6.91 -22.74 -2.84
CA VAL A 91 -6.72 -22.38 -1.43
C VAL A 91 -7.74 -21.32 -1.08
N THR A 92 -8.75 -21.71 -0.31
CA THR A 92 -9.90 -20.86 0.01
C THR A 92 -9.86 -20.45 1.47
N PRO A 93 -9.76 -19.14 1.79
CA PRO A 93 -9.95 -18.68 3.15
C PRO A 93 -11.42 -18.86 3.59
N LYS A 94 -11.63 -19.18 4.86
CA LYS A 94 -12.96 -19.36 5.46
C LYS A 94 -13.30 -18.20 6.36
N GLY A 95 -14.48 -17.62 6.16
CA GLY A 95 -15.03 -16.57 7.00
C GLY A 95 -14.17 -15.30 7.02
N LYS A 96 -14.32 -14.50 8.08
CA LYS A 96 -13.43 -13.37 8.37
C LYS A 96 -12.22 -13.88 9.14
N ALA A 97 -11.08 -13.19 9.02
CA ALA A 97 -9.96 -13.38 9.94
C ALA A 97 -10.41 -13.09 11.38
N SER A 98 -9.67 -13.61 12.36
CA SER A 98 -9.99 -13.48 13.80
C SER A 98 -10.13 -12.03 14.29
N ASP A 99 -9.62 -11.08 13.52
CA ASP A 99 -9.67 -9.64 13.77
C ASP A 99 -10.81 -8.89 13.02
N GLY A 100 -11.68 -9.64 12.33
CA GLY A 100 -12.85 -9.11 11.60
C GLY A 100 -12.55 -8.58 10.19
N VAL A 101 -11.32 -8.66 9.70
CA VAL A 101 -10.96 -8.26 8.34
C VAL A 101 -11.22 -9.43 7.37
N ASP A 102 -11.70 -9.12 6.17
CA ASP A 102 -11.88 -10.14 5.13
C ASP A 102 -10.51 -10.65 4.68
N PRO A 103 -10.28 -11.98 4.73
CA PRO A 103 -9.05 -12.55 4.25
C PRO A 103 -8.94 -12.41 2.74
N VAL A 104 -7.71 -12.33 2.29
CA VAL A 104 -7.39 -12.12 0.88
C VAL A 104 -7.44 -13.44 0.09
N PRO A 105 -7.84 -13.41 -1.20
CA PRO A 105 -7.73 -14.56 -2.07
C PRO A 105 -6.28 -15.05 -2.18
N VAL A 106 -6.12 -16.36 -2.28
CA VAL A 106 -4.83 -17.03 -2.41
C VAL A 106 -4.66 -17.60 -3.81
N THR A 107 -3.61 -17.15 -4.48
CA THR A 107 -3.17 -17.65 -5.77
C THR A 107 -1.82 -18.37 -5.62
N GLY A 108 -1.35 -18.99 -6.70
CA GLY A 108 -0.07 -19.69 -6.70
C GLY A 108 0.28 -20.26 -8.05
N THR A 109 1.49 -20.78 -8.15
CA THR A 109 2.09 -21.27 -9.39
C THR A 109 2.26 -22.79 -9.32
N LEU A 110 1.77 -23.47 -10.36
CA LEU A 110 2.02 -24.90 -10.57
C LEU A 110 3.30 -25.07 -11.39
N ASP A 111 4.21 -25.91 -10.91
CA ASP A 111 5.33 -26.48 -11.64
C ASP A 111 5.00 -27.95 -11.93
N PRO A 112 4.55 -28.28 -13.16
CA PRO A 112 4.21 -29.65 -13.54
C PRO A 112 5.42 -30.60 -13.53
N ALA A 113 6.62 -30.10 -13.85
CA ALA A 113 7.82 -30.91 -13.93
C ALA A 113 8.30 -31.32 -12.53
N ALA A 114 8.21 -30.40 -11.57
CA ALA A 114 8.53 -30.67 -10.17
C ALA A 114 7.38 -31.29 -9.37
N GLY A 115 6.21 -31.52 -9.98
CA GLY A 115 5.02 -32.02 -9.29
C GLY A 115 4.63 -31.15 -8.08
N THR A 116 4.81 -29.84 -8.18
CA THR A 116 4.71 -28.91 -7.04
C THR A 116 3.83 -27.71 -7.37
N TRP A 117 2.99 -27.28 -6.43
CA TRP A 117 2.33 -25.98 -6.46
C TRP A 117 2.74 -25.15 -5.24
N THR A 118 3.00 -23.87 -5.43
CA THR A 118 3.39 -22.95 -4.34
C THR A 118 2.54 -21.69 -4.38
N SER A 119 2.02 -21.25 -3.24
CA SER A 119 1.30 -19.98 -3.13
C SER A 119 2.21 -18.81 -3.47
N ASP A 120 1.68 -17.83 -4.20
CA ASP A 120 2.42 -16.63 -4.62
C ASP A 120 2.39 -15.50 -3.58
N ARG A 121 1.89 -15.81 -2.38
CA ARG A 121 1.72 -14.88 -1.27
C ARG A 121 1.75 -15.59 0.08
N THR A 122 1.92 -14.80 1.13
CA THR A 122 1.72 -15.19 2.52
C THR A 122 0.23 -15.34 2.84
N MET A 123 -0.11 -16.25 3.76
CA MET A 123 -1.47 -16.39 4.28
C MET A 123 -1.79 -15.25 5.25
N THR A 124 -3.06 -14.84 5.30
CA THR A 124 -3.55 -13.84 6.25
C THR A 124 -3.48 -14.38 7.69
N PRO A 125 -2.99 -13.59 8.65
CA PRO A 125 -3.04 -13.94 10.08
C PRO A 125 -4.45 -14.30 10.57
N GLY A 126 -4.55 -15.22 11.52
CA GLY A 126 -5.80 -15.55 12.21
C GLY A 126 -6.91 -16.11 11.31
N THR A 127 -6.56 -16.74 10.19
CA THR A 127 -7.49 -17.18 9.15
C THR A 127 -7.41 -18.70 8.97
N SER A 128 -8.58 -19.35 8.91
CA SER A 128 -8.68 -20.76 8.53
C SER A 128 -8.76 -20.91 7.02
N TYR A 129 -8.03 -21.88 6.47
CA TYR A 129 -7.96 -22.16 5.05
C TYR A 129 -8.43 -23.57 4.74
N THR A 130 -8.96 -23.77 3.54
CA THR A 130 -9.20 -25.08 2.94
C THR A 130 -8.44 -25.18 1.64
N VAL A 131 -7.57 -26.18 1.54
CA VAL A 131 -6.79 -26.52 0.36
C VAL A 131 -7.46 -27.72 -0.30
N THR A 132 -7.92 -27.56 -1.54
CA THR A 132 -8.46 -28.66 -2.34
C THR A 132 -7.51 -28.93 -3.49
N VAL A 133 -7.06 -30.17 -3.61
CA VAL A 133 -6.09 -30.62 -4.61
C VAL A 133 -6.73 -31.73 -5.43
N THR A 134 -6.63 -31.62 -6.75
CA THR A 134 -6.89 -32.74 -7.66
C THR A 134 -5.56 -33.29 -8.16
N ALA A 135 -5.42 -34.61 -8.22
CA ALA A 135 -4.25 -35.27 -8.76
C ALA A 135 -4.67 -36.47 -9.61
N ALA A 136 -3.81 -36.90 -10.53
CA ALA A 136 -4.00 -38.11 -11.31
C ALA A 136 -2.83 -39.08 -11.09
N GLY A 137 -3.12 -40.35 -10.85
CA GLY A 137 -2.09 -41.39 -10.75
C GLY A 137 -1.55 -41.79 -12.12
N ALA A 138 -0.44 -42.54 -12.14
CA ALA A 138 0.18 -43.02 -13.37
C ALA A 138 -0.76 -43.84 -14.29
N SER A 139 -1.77 -44.49 -13.71
CA SER A 139 -2.82 -45.26 -14.42
C SER A 139 -3.99 -44.39 -14.93
N GLY A 140 -3.95 -43.07 -14.76
CA GLY A 140 -4.96 -42.12 -15.22
C GLY A 140 -6.15 -41.88 -14.26
N GLY A 141 -6.23 -42.62 -13.15
CA GLY A 141 -7.25 -42.41 -12.12
C GLY A 141 -7.08 -41.06 -11.42
N LYS A 142 -8.15 -40.26 -11.33
CA LYS A 142 -8.15 -38.96 -10.62
C LYS A 142 -8.55 -39.14 -9.15
N SER A 143 -7.89 -38.42 -8.26
CA SER A 143 -8.25 -38.29 -6.85
C SER A 143 -8.38 -36.82 -6.45
N THR A 144 -9.16 -36.57 -5.41
CA THR A 144 -9.29 -35.26 -4.78
C THR A 144 -8.91 -35.38 -3.31
N THR A 145 -8.03 -34.49 -2.85
CA THR A 145 -7.61 -34.39 -1.46
C THR A 145 -7.98 -33.02 -0.92
N THR A 146 -8.58 -32.99 0.26
CA THR A 146 -8.90 -31.75 0.97
C THR A 146 -8.10 -31.69 2.27
N SER A 147 -7.48 -30.55 2.53
CA SER A 147 -6.75 -30.25 3.77
C SER A 147 -7.22 -28.92 4.34
N THR A 148 -7.21 -28.78 5.67
CA THR A 148 -7.53 -27.53 6.35
C THR A 148 -6.45 -27.18 7.36
N PHE A 149 -6.17 -25.90 7.53
CA PHE A 149 -5.27 -25.39 8.58
C PHE A 149 -5.72 -23.99 9.02
N THR A 150 -5.24 -23.55 10.17
CA THR A 150 -5.52 -22.21 10.72
C THR A 150 -4.24 -21.49 11.05
N THR A 151 -4.06 -20.27 10.54
CA THR A 151 -2.95 -19.39 10.94
C THR A 151 -3.21 -18.78 12.31
N ALA A 152 -2.15 -18.60 13.10
CA ALA A 152 -2.19 -17.82 14.31
C ALA A 152 -2.54 -16.36 14.00
N ALA A 153 -3.24 -15.70 14.92
CA ALA A 153 -3.44 -14.26 14.85
C ALA A 153 -2.11 -13.52 14.98
N ALA A 154 -1.99 -12.38 14.31
CA ALA A 154 -0.86 -11.49 14.51
C ALA A 154 -0.97 -10.87 15.92
N ALA A 155 0.09 -11.00 16.73
CA ALA A 155 0.14 -10.37 18.05
C ALA A 155 0.12 -8.84 17.92
N GLU A 156 0.79 -8.32 16.89
CA GLU A 156 0.87 -6.91 16.59
C GLU A 156 0.70 -6.65 15.09
N VAL A 157 0.21 -5.46 14.76
CA VAL A 157 -0.08 -5.03 13.39
C VAL A 157 0.76 -3.81 13.07
N ASN A 158 1.37 -3.78 11.90
CA ASN A 158 2.00 -2.57 11.37
C ASN A 158 1.05 -1.93 10.35
N GLY A 159 0.65 -0.68 10.60
CA GLY A 159 -0.22 0.06 9.69
C GLY A 159 0.57 0.59 8.49
N VAL A 160 -0.12 0.73 7.36
CA VAL A 160 0.43 1.28 6.12
C VAL A 160 -0.52 2.33 5.59
N THR A 161 0.03 3.51 5.29
CA THR A 161 -0.70 4.60 4.66
C THR A 161 -0.21 4.80 3.23
N PRO A 162 -1.00 4.43 2.20
CA PRO A 162 -0.64 4.70 0.82
C PRO A 162 -0.79 6.17 0.45
N THR A 163 0.07 6.63 -0.45
CA THR A 163 -0.06 7.89 -1.19
C THR A 163 0.40 7.67 -2.63
N PRO A 164 -0.26 8.26 -3.62
CA PRO A 164 -1.59 8.87 -3.53
C PRO A 164 -2.69 7.84 -3.26
N LEU A 165 -3.87 8.32 -2.88
CA LEU A 165 -5.04 7.48 -2.63
C LEU A 165 -5.69 7.04 -3.95
N ASN A 166 -6.44 5.95 -3.91
CA ASN A 166 -7.23 5.47 -5.05
C ASN A 166 -8.10 6.59 -5.67
N ASN A 167 -8.14 6.61 -7.00
CA ASN A 167 -8.80 7.59 -7.87
C ASN A 167 -8.28 9.04 -7.78
N ALA A 168 -7.17 9.29 -7.08
CA ALA A 168 -6.60 10.64 -7.04
C ALA A 168 -6.07 11.10 -8.41
N VAL A 169 -6.02 12.42 -8.58
CA VAL A 169 -5.27 13.08 -9.65
C VAL A 169 -4.19 13.93 -9.00
N VAL A 170 -2.93 13.70 -9.37
CA VAL A 170 -1.77 14.30 -8.68
C VAL A 170 -0.78 14.91 -9.66
N GLY A 171 0.07 15.80 -9.17
CA GLY A 171 1.11 16.43 -9.97
C GLY A 171 2.25 15.48 -10.33
N VAL A 172 3.07 15.90 -11.28
CA VAL A 172 4.11 15.09 -11.94
C VAL A 172 5.31 14.71 -11.04
N GLY A 173 5.39 15.27 -9.84
CA GLY A 173 6.44 15.01 -8.86
C GLY A 173 6.04 14.08 -7.72
N LEU A 174 4.79 13.61 -7.62
CA LEU A 174 4.42 12.74 -6.50
C LEU A 174 4.95 11.31 -6.69
N PRO A 175 5.76 10.77 -5.77
CA PRO A 175 6.06 9.34 -5.78
C PRO A 175 4.84 8.52 -5.34
N VAL A 176 4.84 7.24 -5.66
CA VAL A 176 3.98 6.26 -4.97
C VAL A 176 4.65 5.92 -3.66
N SER A 177 4.01 6.17 -2.53
CA SER A 177 4.61 6.10 -1.20
C SER A 177 3.78 5.22 -0.29
N LEU A 178 4.43 4.29 0.40
CA LEU A 178 3.85 3.51 1.49
C LEU A 178 4.57 3.87 2.79
N ALA A 179 3.90 4.64 3.65
CA ALA A 179 4.42 5.00 4.97
C ALA A 179 3.95 4.00 6.03
N PHE A 180 4.88 3.55 6.89
CA PHE A 180 4.61 2.55 7.92
C PHE A 180 4.50 3.21 9.30
N ASP A 181 3.58 2.71 10.14
CA ASP A 181 3.43 3.19 11.52
C ASP A 181 4.66 2.83 12.37
N VAL A 182 5.31 1.71 12.06
CA VAL A 182 6.54 1.22 12.72
C VAL A 182 7.59 0.89 11.64
N PRO A 183 8.89 1.18 11.88
CA PRO A 183 9.95 0.83 10.94
C PRO A 183 9.94 -0.66 10.54
N VAL A 184 10.12 -0.90 9.24
CA VAL A 184 10.25 -2.23 8.65
C VAL A 184 11.72 -2.67 8.69
N THR A 185 11.94 -3.87 9.21
CA THR A 185 13.25 -4.52 9.26
C THR A 185 13.51 -5.37 8.01
N ASP A 186 12.56 -6.24 7.63
CA ASP A 186 12.63 -7.00 6.38
C ASP A 186 12.01 -6.21 5.21
N ARG A 187 12.77 -5.22 4.75
CA ARG A 187 12.39 -4.35 3.63
C ARG A 187 12.24 -5.13 2.32
N ALA A 188 13.06 -6.15 2.10
CA ALA A 188 13.04 -6.94 0.88
C ALA A 188 11.75 -7.78 0.77
N ALA A 189 11.25 -8.34 1.88
CA ALA A 189 9.97 -9.06 1.88
C ALA A 189 8.80 -8.15 1.49
N VAL A 190 8.76 -6.92 2.02
CA VAL A 190 7.73 -5.94 1.66
C VAL A 190 7.87 -5.53 0.19
N GLU A 191 9.07 -5.16 -0.27
CA GLU A 191 9.29 -4.64 -1.62
C GLU A 191 8.96 -5.68 -2.71
N LYS A 192 9.27 -6.97 -2.49
CA LYS A 192 8.90 -8.07 -3.41
C LYS A 192 7.39 -8.23 -3.59
N ALA A 193 6.59 -7.79 -2.62
CA ALA A 193 5.14 -7.85 -2.67
C ALA A 193 4.52 -6.64 -3.37
N LEU A 194 5.33 -5.67 -3.81
CA LEU A 194 4.88 -4.47 -4.48
C LEU A 194 5.03 -4.60 -6.00
N THR A 195 3.97 -4.31 -6.73
CA THR A 195 3.99 -4.19 -8.19
C THR A 195 3.38 -2.87 -8.59
N LEU A 196 4.08 -2.15 -9.48
CA LEU A 196 3.58 -0.92 -10.07
C LEU A 196 3.41 -1.07 -11.57
N THR A 197 2.20 -0.84 -12.05
CA THR A 197 1.88 -0.83 -13.49
C THR A 197 1.59 0.59 -13.92
N THR A 198 2.15 1.02 -15.05
CA THR A 198 2.03 2.38 -15.56
C THR A 198 1.64 2.36 -17.05
N THR A 199 0.74 3.26 -17.44
CA THR A 199 0.32 3.43 -18.83
C THR A 199 0.37 4.93 -19.18
N PRO A 200 1.29 5.39 -20.05
CA PRO A 200 2.35 4.61 -20.69
C PRO A 200 3.37 4.06 -19.68
N ALA A 201 4.06 2.98 -20.07
CA ALA A 201 5.08 2.37 -19.22
C ALA A 201 6.28 3.31 -19.02
N VAL A 202 6.75 3.42 -17.78
CA VAL A 202 7.93 4.19 -17.41
C VAL A 202 8.91 3.36 -16.58
N LYS A 203 10.21 3.63 -16.74
CA LYS A 203 11.25 3.05 -15.90
C LYS A 203 11.36 3.82 -14.58
N GLY A 204 11.50 3.08 -13.48
CA GLY A 204 11.68 3.61 -12.14
C GLY A 204 12.03 2.51 -11.15
N SER A 205 12.12 2.87 -9.87
CA SER A 205 12.42 1.92 -8.79
C SER A 205 11.86 2.40 -7.46
N TRP A 206 11.77 1.44 -6.53
CA TRP A 206 11.51 1.70 -5.13
C TRP A 206 12.77 2.24 -4.44
N GLY A 207 12.58 3.07 -3.42
CA GLY A 207 13.63 3.57 -2.55
C GLY A 207 13.13 3.66 -1.12
N TRP A 208 13.89 3.11 -0.18
CA TRP A 208 13.56 3.16 1.25
C TRP A 208 14.11 4.43 1.90
N LEU A 209 13.22 5.14 2.58
CA LEU A 209 13.49 6.42 3.19
C LEU A 209 12.99 6.47 4.63
N THR A 210 13.66 7.28 5.43
CA THR A 210 13.16 7.73 6.72
C THR A 210 13.10 9.24 6.69
N ASP A 211 11.94 9.78 7.05
CA ASP A 211 11.79 11.22 7.21
C ASP A 211 12.66 11.67 8.40
N PRO A 212 13.62 12.59 8.20
CA PRO A 212 14.61 12.92 9.21
C PRO A 212 14.03 13.66 10.41
N LEU A 213 12.79 14.16 10.32
CA LEU A 213 12.15 14.90 11.41
C LEU A 213 11.10 14.07 12.13
N THR A 214 10.27 13.35 11.39
CA THR A 214 9.18 12.56 11.97
C THR A 214 9.61 11.14 12.32
N GLY A 215 10.74 10.67 11.78
CA GLY A 215 11.19 9.28 11.93
C GLY A 215 10.35 8.26 11.15
N VAL A 216 9.31 8.72 10.44
CA VAL A 216 8.44 7.84 9.64
C VAL A 216 9.25 7.19 8.54
N GLN A 217 9.28 5.86 8.54
CA GLN A 217 9.87 5.08 7.47
C GLN A 217 8.84 4.83 6.38
N ARG A 218 9.26 4.94 5.13
CA ARG A 218 8.44 4.70 3.95
C ARG A 218 9.24 4.08 2.82
N VAL A 219 8.55 3.42 1.91
CA VAL A 219 9.10 3.02 0.62
C VAL A 219 8.39 3.79 -0.47
N ASP A 220 9.18 4.48 -1.30
CA ASP A 220 8.69 5.36 -2.35
C ASP A 220 9.10 4.80 -3.72
N TRP A 221 8.18 4.74 -4.68
CA TRP A 221 8.49 4.46 -6.08
C TRP A 221 8.36 5.75 -6.89
N ARG A 222 9.35 6.01 -7.73
CA ARG A 222 9.27 7.07 -8.74
C ARG A 222 9.96 6.66 -10.04
N PRO A 223 9.56 7.25 -11.18
CA PRO A 223 10.30 7.10 -12.41
C PRO A 223 11.66 7.81 -12.35
N ASP A 224 12.53 7.46 -13.31
CA ASP A 224 13.87 8.08 -13.44
C ASP A 224 13.77 9.60 -13.71
N ALA A 225 12.70 10.02 -14.38
CA ALA A 225 12.32 11.42 -14.61
C ALA A 225 10.92 11.69 -14.05
N TYR A 226 10.49 12.96 -14.01
CA TYR A 226 9.13 13.30 -13.59
C TYR A 226 8.08 12.55 -14.41
N TRP A 227 6.95 12.27 -13.77
CA TRP A 227 5.86 11.53 -14.41
C TRP A 227 5.36 12.23 -15.69
N PRO A 228 5.12 11.48 -16.79
CA PRO A 228 4.41 12.03 -17.94
C PRO A 228 2.97 12.38 -17.57
N THR A 229 2.49 13.56 -17.97
CA THR A 229 1.08 13.97 -17.84
C THR A 229 0.15 12.94 -18.45
N GLY A 230 -0.95 12.63 -17.78
CA GLY A 230 -1.97 11.68 -18.24
C GLY A 230 -1.66 10.22 -17.93
N THR A 231 -0.48 9.91 -17.37
CA THR A 231 -0.13 8.54 -16.98
C THR A 231 -1.14 7.99 -15.98
N GLN A 232 -1.66 6.80 -16.24
CA GLN A 232 -2.39 6.01 -15.25
C GLN A 232 -1.39 5.11 -14.51
N VAL A 233 -1.50 5.10 -13.19
CA VAL A 233 -0.62 4.32 -12.31
C VAL A 233 -1.46 3.44 -11.43
N THR A 234 -1.16 2.14 -11.38
CA THR A 234 -1.81 1.16 -10.52
C THR A 234 -0.78 0.52 -9.60
N LEU A 235 -0.96 0.70 -8.29
CA LEU A 235 -0.23 -0.01 -7.25
C LEU A 235 -1.00 -1.28 -6.88
N THR A 236 -0.33 -2.43 -6.96
CA THR A 236 -0.79 -3.68 -6.37
C THR A 236 0.23 -4.12 -5.33
N ALA A 237 -0.16 -4.10 -4.05
CA ALA A 237 0.67 -4.51 -2.93
C ALA A 237 0.02 -5.70 -2.21
N LYS A 238 0.62 -6.88 -2.32
CA LYS A 238 0.14 -8.14 -1.69
C LYS A 238 0.68 -8.28 -0.26
N LEU A 239 0.29 -7.37 0.63
CA LEU A 239 0.92 -7.19 1.92
C LEU A 239 0.41 -8.12 3.03
N SER A 240 -0.80 -8.66 2.92
CA SER A 240 -1.41 -9.45 4.01
C SER A 240 -0.56 -10.68 4.38
N GLY A 241 -0.13 -10.75 5.64
CA GLY A 241 0.71 -11.83 6.17
C GLY A 241 2.21 -11.59 6.10
N ILE A 242 2.68 -10.44 5.59
CA ILE A 242 4.10 -10.11 5.62
C ILE A 242 4.51 -9.64 7.02
N ASP A 243 5.54 -10.27 7.58
CA ASP A 243 6.18 -9.81 8.82
C ASP A 243 7.10 -8.62 8.51
N THR A 244 6.92 -7.53 9.24
CA THR A 244 7.75 -6.31 9.12
C THR A 244 8.88 -6.28 10.14
N GLY A 245 8.95 -7.28 11.03
CA GLY A 245 9.92 -7.39 12.11
C GLY A 245 9.26 -7.46 13.47
N GLY A 246 9.90 -8.18 14.40
CA GLY A 246 9.44 -8.29 15.79
C GLY A 246 8.06 -8.94 15.94
N GLY A 247 7.58 -9.69 14.94
CA GLY A 247 6.26 -10.31 14.94
C GLY A 247 5.12 -9.35 14.61
N ARG A 248 5.41 -8.18 13.99
CA ARG A 248 4.40 -7.23 13.50
C ARG A 248 4.04 -7.52 12.06
N PHE A 249 2.77 -7.82 11.80
CA PHE A 249 2.32 -8.21 10.46
C PHE A 249 1.55 -7.10 9.75
N LEU A 250 1.74 -7.03 8.44
CA LEU A 250 0.83 -6.33 7.55
C LEU A 250 -0.42 -7.17 7.32
N ARG A 251 -1.59 -6.53 7.30
CA ARG A 251 -2.88 -7.26 7.23
C ARG A 251 -3.69 -7.04 5.97
N ARG A 252 -3.46 -5.93 5.27
CA ARG A 252 -4.31 -5.51 4.16
C ARG A 252 -3.49 -5.32 2.90
N ASP A 253 -3.97 -5.92 1.83
CA ASP A 253 -3.48 -5.61 0.49
C ASP A 253 -3.92 -4.20 0.08
N ILE A 254 -3.18 -3.61 -0.86
CA ILE A 254 -3.49 -2.33 -1.47
C ILE A 254 -3.65 -2.55 -2.97
N HIS A 255 -4.73 -2.06 -3.54
CA HIS A 255 -4.95 -2.05 -4.98
C HIS A 255 -5.54 -0.71 -5.39
N ASP A 256 -4.65 0.27 -5.59
CA ASP A 256 -5.01 1.66 -5.81
C ASP A 256 -4.60 2.09 -7.22
N THR A 257 -5.49 2.77 -7.91
CA THR A 257 -5.22 3.36 -9.23
C THR A 257 -5.41 4.86 -9.18
N PHE A 258 -4.46 5.62 -9.72
CA PHE A 258 -4.52 7.08 -9.78
C PHE A 258 -4.00 7.59 -11.12
N ARG A 259 -4.14 8.89 -11.35
CA ARG A 259 -3.73 9.55 -12.60
C ARG A 259 -2.79 10.73 -12.35
N ILE A 260 -1.87 10.92 -13.28
CA ILE A 260 -0.99 12.09 -13.31
C ILE A 260 -1.69 13.22 -14.06
N GLY A 261 -1.88 14.35 -13.38
CA GLY A 261 -2.53 15.53 -13.90
C GLY A 261 -1.56 16.47 -14.63
N THR A 262 -1.90 17.76 -14.62
CA THR A 262 -1.11 18.81 -15.27
C THR A 262 0.33 18.86 -14.75
N ALA A 263 1.29 18.97 -15.66
CA ALA A 263 2.69 19.22 -15.28
C ALA A 263 2.86 20.65 -14.78
N ARG A 264 2.71 20.86 -13.48
CA ARG A 264 2.89 22.16 -12.83
C ARG A 264 4.19 22.20 -12.02
N ILE A 265 5.07 23.12 -12.40
CA ILE A 265 6.36 23.32 -11.75
C ILE A 265 6.54 24.81 -11.47
N SER A 266 6.85 25.12 -10.22
CA SER A 266 7.13 26.47 -9.74
C SER A 266 8.62 26.62 -9.51
N TYR A 267 9.23 27.61 -10.14
CA TYR A 267 10.66 27.91 -9.99
C TYR A 267 10.80 29.15 -9.12
N ALA A 268 11.30 28.97 -7.89
CA ALA A 268 11.58 30.05 -6.96
C ALA A 268 13.06 30.46 -7.07
N ASP A 269 13.29 31.65 -7.61
CA ASP A 269 14.59 32.30 -7.57
C ASP A 269 14.62 33.20 -6.33
N LEU A 270 15.30 32.72 -5.31
CA LEU A 270 15.32 33.34 -3.98
C LEU A 270 16.25 34.55 -3.93
N ALA A 271 17.21 34.65 -4.85
CA ALA A 271 18.08 35.81 -5.01
C ALA A 271 17.39 36.93 -5.80
N ALA A 272 16.63 36.57 -6.84
CA ALA A 272 15.81 37.51 -7.60
C ALA A 272 14.46 37.84 -6.94
N HIS A 273 14.12 37.16 -5.83
CA HIS A 273 12.86 37.32 -5.10
C HIS A 273 11.62 37.10 -5.98
N THR A 274 11.68 36.11 -6.89
CA THR A 274 10.57 35.76 -7.78
C THR A 274 10.21 34.29 -7.73
N LEU A 275 8.94 33.98 -8.00
CA LEU A 275 8.46 32.62 -8.22
C LEU A 275 7.72 32.56 -9.55
N ARG A 276 8.21 31.74 -10.48
CA ARG A 276 7.62 31.55 -11.81
C ARG A 276 6.93 30.19 -11.90
N VAL A 277 5.62 30.19 -12.13
CA VAL A 277 4.82 28.98 -12.30
C VAL A 277 4.71 28.64 -13.79
N THR A 278 5.01 27.38 -14.09
CA THR A 278 4.81 26.78 -15.41
C THR A 278 3.73 25.72 -15.35
N GLU A 279 2.94 25.61 -16.43
CA GLU A 279 2.02 24.51 -16.68
C GLU A 279 2.32 23.95 -18.07
N ASN A 280 2.61 22.64 -18.15
CA ASN A 280 3.01 21.96 -19.39
C ASN A 280 4.15 22.69 -20.13
N GLY A 281 5.16 23.15 -19.37
CA GLY A 281 6.35 23.83 -19.89
C GLY A 281 6.16 25.31 -20.25
N ARG A 282 4.94 25.86 -20.17
CA ARG A 282 4.67 27.28 -20.47
C ARG A 282 4.51 28.07 -19.19
N THR A 283 5.13 29.24 -19.10
CA THR A 283 4.92 30.16 -17.97
C THR A 283 3.49 30.68 -17.97
N VAL A 284 2.78 30.48 -16.86
CA VAL A 284 1.39 30.93 -16.69
C VAL A 284 1.28 32.10 -15.71
N LYS A 285 2.23 32.26 -14.79
CA LYS A 285 2.30 33.39 -13.86
C LYS A 285 3.69 33.54 -13.27
N THR A 286 4.09 34.77 -12.98
CA THR A 286 5.27 35.10 -12.18
C THR A 286 4.87 35.98 -11.02
N PHE A 287 5.41 35.70 -9.85
CA PHE A 287 5.12 36.35 -8.60
C PHE A 287 6.35 37.06 -8.04
N LYS A 288 6.13 38.17 -7.34
CA LYS A 288 7.11 38.71 -6.40
C LYS A 288 6.92 37.99 -5.07
N ILE A 289 8.01 37.52 -4.48
CA ILE A 289 7.99 36.76 -3.22
C ILE A 289 8.93 37.37 -2.19
N SER A 290 8.78 36.98 -0.93
CA SER A 290 9.74 37.20 0.13
C SER A 290 9.96 35.87 0.84
N ALA A 291 11.14 35.29 0.67
CA ALA A 291 11.48 33.97 1.20
C ALA A 291 12.21 34.06 2.56
N GLY A 292 12.91 33.00 2.95
CA GLY A 292 13.67 32.90 4.19
C GLY A 292 14.82 33.90 4.27
N SER A 293 14.94 34.57 5.42
CA SER A 293 16.02 35.53 5.71
C SER A 293 17.41 34.86 5.69
N ALA A 294 18.47 35.65 5.88
CA ALA A 294 19.82 35.10 6.00
C ALA A 294 19.98 34.18 7.21
N ASP A 295 19.27 34.48 8.32
CA ASP A 295 19.32 33.69 9.56
C ASP A 295 18.45 32.43 9.46
N PHE A 296 17.36 32.49 8.67
CA PHE A 296 16.44 31.38 8.44
C PHE A 296 16.24 31.10 6.95
N PRO A 297 17.28 30.67 6.23
CA PRO A 297 17.23 30.57 4.78
C PRO A 297 16.26 29.46 4.35
N THR A 298 15.56 29.68 3.24
CA THR A 298 14.69 28.66 2.61
C THR A 298 15.53 27.54 2.02
N TRP A 299 15.04 26.29 2.01
CA TRP A 299 15.76 25.18 1.37
C TRP A 299 15.99 25.42 -0.13
N ASN A 300 17.14 24.98 -0.65
CA ASN A 300 17.34 24.81 -2.08
C ASN A 300 16.80 23.45 -2.55
N GLY A 301 16.66 23.29 -3.87
CA GLY A 301 16.34 22.03 -4.51
C GLY A 301 14.86 21.84 -4.81
N LYS A 302 14.49 20.60 -5.12
CA LYS A 302 13.17 20.19 -5.58
C LYS A 302 12.35 19.74 -4.38
N MET A 303 11.25 20.44 -4.13
CA MET A 303 10.29 20.13 -3.07
C MET A 303 8.94 19.83 -3.71
N VAL A 304 8.29 18.76 -3.30
CA VAL A 304 6.99 18.35 -3.85
C VAL A 304 5.89 18.80 -2.90
N VAL A 305 4.82 19.36 -3.47
CA VAL A 305 3.63 19.75 -2.72
C VAL A 305 3.03 18.54 -2.03
N MET A 306 2.98 18.57 -0.70
CA MET A 306 2.49 17.49 0.15
C MET A 306 1.01 17.65 0.46
N THR A 307 0.64 18.83 0.95
CA THR A 307 -0.72 19.17 1.38
C THR A 307 -0.99 20.65 1.16
N LYS A 308 -2.26 21.03 1.20
CA LYS A 308 -2.66 22.45 1.26
C LYS A 308 -3.77 22.64 2.28
N GLN A 309 -3.71 23.74 3.03
CA GLN A 309 -4.67 24.12 4.05
C GLN A 309 -5.11 25.57 3.81
N SER A 310 -6.41 25.82 3.75
CA SER A 310 -6.94 27.17 3.55
C SER A 310 -6.56 28.11 4.69
N LYS A 311 -6.42 27.55 5.90
CA LYS A 311 -5.91 28.20 7.09
C LYS A 311 -5.09 27.22 7.92
N VAL A 312 -3.93 27.64 8.41
CA VAL A 312 -3.06 26.86 9.30
C VAL A 312 -2.44 27.77 10.35
N ARG A 313 -2.45 27.33 11.60
CA ARG A 313 -1.70 28.00 12.67
C ARG A 313 -0.24 27.55 12.59
N MET A 314 0.67 28.49 12.35
CA MET A 314 2.11 28.25 12.30
C MET A 314 2.77 28.87 13.53
N THR A 315 3.52 28.06 14.30
CA THR A 315 4.23 28.55 15.48
C THR A 315 5.73 28.29 15.36
N SER A 316 6.53 29.26 15.81
CA SER A 316 7.98 29.16 15.93
C SER A 316 8.41 27.94 16.77
N ALA A 317 7.65 27.63 17.82
CA ALA A 317 7.88 26.46 18.68
C ALA A 317 7.74 25.13 17.93
N SER A 318 6.77 25.02 17.02
CA SER A 318 6.51 23.77 16.27
C SER A 318 7.64 23.35 15.33
N VAL A 319 8.53 24.29 14.99
CA VAL A 319 9.69 24.08 14.12
C VAL A 319 11.02 24.34 14.85
N GLY A 320 10.98 24.50 16.18
CA GLY A 320 12.18 24.62 17.02
C GLY A 320 12.94 25.95 16.90
N ILE A 321 12.28 27.04 16.49
CA ILE A 321 12.91 28.37 16.36
C ILE A 321 12.92 29.12 17.69
N ALA A 322 11.73 29.29 18.29
CA ALA A 322 11.58 30.00 19.55
C ALA A 322 10.37 29.44 20.31
N THR A 323 10.53 29.26 21.62
CA THR A 323 9.42 28.91 22.52
C THR A 323 9.06 30.03 23.48
N ASP A 324 9.99 30.97 23.69
CA ASP A 324 9.76 32.17 24.48
C ASP A 324 9.09 33.24 23.62
N LYS A 325 7.95 33.75 24.09
CA LYS A 325 7.17 34.80 23.44
C LYS A 325 7.91 36.14 23.35
N ASP A 326 8.93 36.34 24.17
CA ASP A 326 9.72 37.57 24.19
C ASP A 326 10.98 37.46 23.30
N ALA A 327 11.21 36.30 22.66
CA ALA A 327 12.31 36.12 21.71
C ALA A 327 12.05 36.85 20.38
N ALA A 328 13.10 37.39 19.77
CA ALA A 328 13.02 38.17 18.54
C ALA A 328 12.37 37.42 17.36
N ASP A 329 12.59 36.10 17.29
CA ASP A 329 12.11 35.22 16.21
C ASP A 329 10.83 34.45 16.61
N PHE A 330 10.19 34.84 17.71
CA PHE A 330 8.90 34.26 18.10
C PHE A 330 7.80 34.66 17.11
N TYR A 331 7.02 33.66 16.70
CA TYR A 331 5.77 33.85 15.97
C TYR A 331 4.74 32.77 16.33
N ASP A 332 3.47 33.16 16.26
CA ASP A 332 2.28 32.32 16.43
C ASP A 332 1.15 32.92 15.57
N GLU A 333 1.07 32.47 14.32
CA GLU A 333 0.32 33.14 13.28
C GLU A 333 -0.70 32.23 12.63
N ASP A 334 -1.88 32.78 12.35
CA ASP A 334 -2.91 32.14 11.55
C ASP A 334 -2.70 32.49 10.07
N VAL A 335 -2.16 31.54 9.32
CA VAL A 335 -1.73 31.74 7.94
C VAL A 335 -2.74 31.18 6.95
N ASN A 336 -3.15 32.00 5.98
CA ASN A 336 -4.08 31.61 4.92
C ASN A 336 -3.37 31.01 3.70
N ASN A 337 -4.10 30.22 2.92
CA ASN A 337 -3.68 29.71 1.60
C ASN A 337 -2.32 28.99 1.63
N ALA A 338 -2.10 28.15 2.63
CA ALA A 338 -0.80 27.52 2.87
C ALA A 338 -0.65 26.22 2.09
N VAL A 339 0.42 26.10 1.32
CA VAL A 339 0.82 24.91 0.56
C VAL A 339 2.12 24.36 1.13
N ARG A 340 2.07 23.18 1.75
CA ARG A 340 3.22 22.55 2.41
C ARG A 340 4.10 21.83 1.38
N ILE A 341 5.40 22.09 1.42
CA ILE A 341 6.37 21.51 0.46
C ILE A 341 7.51 20.72 1.12
N THR A 342 7.67 20.80 2.44
CA THR A 342 8.60 19.95 3.21
C THR A 342 7.99 19.50 4.52
N SER A 343 8.49 18.38 5.06
CA SER A 343 8.17 17.95 6.43
C SER A 343 8.71 18.94 7.48
N SER A 344 9.83 19.61 7.18
CA SER A 344 10.46 20.62 8.04
C SER A 344 9.72 21.95 8.15
N GLY A 345 8.55 22.08 7.54
CA GLY A 345 7.70 23.24 7.75
C GLY A 345 7.94 24.39 6.77
N THR A 346 8.52 24.15 5.59
CA THR A 346 8.50 25.13 4.50
C THR A 346 7.14 25.08 3.79
N PHE A 347 6.52 26.25 3.67
CA PHE A 347 5.28 26.46 2.94
C PHE A 347 5.42 27.57 1.89
N VAL A 348 4.58 27.53 0.87
CA VAL A 348 4.20 28.71 0.07
C VAL A 348 2.87 29.22 0.61
N HIS A 349 2.77 30.49 1.01
CA HIS A 349 1.56 30.98 1.68
C HIS A 349 1.38 32.50 1.61
N ALA A 350 0.21 32.97 2.05
CA ALA A 350 -0.08 34.39 2.22
C ALA A 350 0.72 34.98 3.39
N ALA A 351 1.43 36.08 3.15
CA ALA A 351 2.22 36.80 4.14
C ALA A 351 2.07 38.32 3.96
N PRO A 352 0.85 38.87 4.14
CA PRO A 352 0.58 40.30 3.89
C PRO A 352 1.45 41.23 4.75
N TRP A 353 1.88 40.78 5.94
CA TRP A 353 2.83 41.51 6.79
C TRP A 353 4.19 41.76 6.11
N ASN A 354 4.54 40.95 5.09
CA ASN A 354 5.77 41.06 4.31
C ASN A 354 5.57 41.73 2.93
N ASP A 355 4.39 42.26 2.60
CA ASP A 355 4.09 42.82 1.28
C ASP A 355 5.11 43.85 0.79
N ARG A 356 5.60 44.72 1.69
CA ARG A 356 6.61 45.75 1.36
C ARG A 356 7.95 45.18 0.90
N TRP A 357 8.25 43.93 1.25
CA TRP A 357 9.50 43.21 0.96
C TRP A 357 9.40 42.29 -0.26
N MET A 358 8.20 41.99 -0.75
CA MET A 358 7.99 41.10 -1.89
C MET A 358 8.72 41.62 -3.13
N GLY A 359 9.58 40.78 -3.72
CA GLY A 359 10.39 41.15 -4.88
C GLY A 359 11.60 42.02 -4.55
N LYS A 360 11.95 42.20 -3.26
CA LYS A 360 13.04 43.08 -2.81
C LYS A 360 13.97 42.45 -1.78
N GLN A 361 13.41 41.70 -0.83
CA GLN A 361 14.19 41.10 0.25
C GLN A 361 13.48 39.87 0.84
N ASN A 362 14.27 38.91 1.31
CA ASN A 362 13.77 37.75 2.04
C ASN A 362 13.71 38.04 3.55
N LYS A 363 12.53 37.84 4.17
CA LYS A 363 12.22 38.22 5.56
C LYS A 363 11.42 37.17 6.34
N SER A 364 11.26 35.96 5.81
CA SER A 364 10.54 34.88 6.51
C SER A 364 11.49 33.99 7.31
N HIS A 365 10.91 33.06 8.09
CA HIS A 365 11.60 31.97 8.78
C HIS A 365 11.81 30.71 7.90
N GLY A 366 11.92 30.90 6.58
CA GLY A 366 12.18 29.82 5.62
C GLY A 366 11.01 29.52 4.69
N CYS A 367 9.80 30.01 4.96
CA CYS A 367 8.67 29.94 4.03
C CYS A 367 8.83 30.86 2.82
N ILE A 368 8.11 30.58 1.74
CA ILE A 368 7.99 31.46 0.58
C ILE A 368 6.69 32.26 0.73
N GLY A 369 6.82 33.51 1.15
CA GLY A 369 5.69 34.43 1.33
C GLY A 369 5.26 35.06 0.02
N MET A 370 3.95 35.27 -0.10
CA MET A 370 3.28 35.98 -1.21
C MET A 370 2.26 36.98 -0.66
N SER A 371 1.82 37.92 -1.51
CA SER A 371 0.64 38.74 -1.22
C SER A 371 -0.62 37.84 -1.11
N ASP A 372 -1.64 38.29 -0.40
CA ASP A 372 -2.92 37.57 -0.28
C ASP A 372 -3.53 37.11 -1.63
N PRO A 373 -3.69 37.97 -2.65
CA PRO A 373 -4.27 37.56 -3.93
C PRO A 373 -3.38 36.55 -4.68
N ASP A 374 -2.06 36.66 -4.55
CA ASP A 374 -1.12 35.76 -5.21
C ASP A 374 -1.07 34.40 -4.54
N ALA A 375 -1.05 34.37 -3.20
CA ALA A 375 -1.14 33.15 -2.42
C ALA A 375 -2.45 32.42 -2.70
N LYS A 376 -3.58 33.15 -2.79
CA LYS A 376 -4.87 32.56 -3.16
C LYS A 376 -4.81 31.92 -4.55
N TRP A 377 -4.27 32.63 -5.54
CA TRP A 377 -4.11 32.09 -6.89
C TRP A 377 -3.26 30.82 -6.89
N PHE A 378 -2.16 30.82 -6.14
CA PHE A 378 -1.26 29.68 -6.03
C PHE A 378 -1.95 28.50 -5.37
N PHE A 379 -2.62 28.72 -4.24
CA PHE A 379 -3.35 27.71 -3.48
C PHE A 379 -4.47 27.05 -4.29
N ASP A 380 -5.25 27.85 -5.02
CA ASP A 380 -6.38 27.36 -5.83
C ASP A 380 -5.89 26.41 -6.95
N ARG A 381 -4.67 26.63 -7.47
CA ARG A 381 -4.06 25.81 -8.53
C ARG A 381 -3.17 24.68 -8.05
N ALA A 382 -2.56 24.82 -6.87
CA ALA A 382 -1.65 23.82 -6.34
C ALA A 382 -2.36 22.48 -6.15
N THR A 383 -1.73 21.44 -6.67
CA THR A 383 -2.14 20.03 -6.55
C THR A 383 -1.05 19.28 -5.80
N ARG A 384 -1.42 18.31 -4.95
CA ARG A 384 -0.44 17.41 -4.32
C ARG A 384 0.37 16.73 -5.43
N GLY A 385 1.69 16.75 -5.33
CA GLY A 385 2.58 16.27 -6.39
C GLY A 385 3.15 17.34 -7.31
N ASP A 386 2.63 18.56 -7.30
CA ASP A 386 3.26 19.67 -8.02
C ASP A 386 4.63 19.96 -7.43
N LEU A 387 5.56 20.52 -8.22
CA LEU A 387 6.91 20.82 -7.76
C LEU A 387 7.10 22.31 -7.46
N VAL A 388 7.85 22.59 -6.40
CA VAL A 388 8.47 23.88 -6.12
C VAL A 388 9.99 23.67 -6.09
N ILE A 389 10.68 24.22 -7.07
CA ILE A 389 12.13 24.13 -7.22
C ILE A 389 12.73 25.47 -6.81
N ALA A 390 13.48 25.48 -5.73
CA ALA A 390 14.09 26.67 -5.17
C ALA A 390 15.60 26.71 -5.42
N SER A 391 16.12 27.91 -5.70
CA SER A 391 17.54 28.18 -5.92
C SER A 391 17.92 29.56 -5.40
N GLY A 392 19.22 29.82 -5.18
CA GLY A 392 19.70 31.12 -4.73
C GLY A 392 19.60 31.36 -3.22
N SER A 393 19.45 30.29 -2.43
CA SER A 393 19.55 30.34 -0.96
C SER A 393 20.94 29.95 -0.46
N SER A 394 21.32 30.41 0.73
CA SER A 394 22.50 29.95 1.48
C SER A 394 22.29 28.60 2.17
N ARG A 395 21.06 28.11 2.27
CA ARG A 395 20.75 26.80 2.86
C ARG A 395 21.18 25.66 1.94
N ALA A 396 21.43 24.49 2.51
CA ALA A 396 21.64 23.27 1.74
C ALA A 396 20.42 22.91 0.86
N VAL A 397 20.63 21.96 -0.07
CA VAL A 397 19.54 21.29 -0.78
C VAL A 397 18.72 20.47 0.22
N VAL A 398 17.39 20.47 0.05
CA VAL A 398 16.48 19.68 0.87
C VAL A 398 16.84 18.19 0.80
N ASP A 399 16.92 17.54 1.97
CA ASP A 399 17.24 16.12 2.04
C ASP A 399 16.10 15.27 1.45
N LYS A 400 16.46 14.11 0.88
CA LYS A 400 15.55 13.17 0.20
C LYS A 400 14.33 12.77 1.05
N GLY A 401 14.50 12.64 2.37
CA GLY A 401 13.45 12.21 3.28
C GLY A 401 12.57 13.34 3.83
N ASN A 402 12.97 14.61 3.66
CA ASN A 402 12.27 15.76 4.23
C ASN A 402 11.04 16.14 3.37
N GLY A 403 9.91 15.49 3.64
CA GLY A 403 8.81 15.40 2.66
C GLY A 403 9.24 14.52 1.48
N TYR A 404 8.79 14.82 0.27
CA TYR A 404 9.25 14.11 -0.94
C TYR A 404 10.42 14.84 -1.60
N GLY A 405 11.56 14.88 -0.90
CA GLY A 405 12.84 15.39 -1.42
C GLY A 405 13.50 14.43 -2.42
N ASP A 406 12.84 13.33 -2.76
CA ASP A 406 13.26 12.19 -3.57
C ASP A 406 14.00 12.58 -4.85
N TRP A 407 13.54 13.65 -5.50
CA TRP A 407 14.03 14.13 -6.79
C TRP A 407 15.35 14.88 -6.73
N ASN A 408 15.87 15.14 -5.53
CA ASN A 408 17.20 15.70 -5.32
C ASN A 408 18.30 14.63 -5.44
N LEU A 409 17.93 13.36 -5.55
CA LEU A 409 18.82 12.27 -5.95
C LEU A 409 18.75 12.03 -7.46
N GLY A 410 19.90 11.75 -8.07
CA GLY A 410 19.97 11.19 -9.42
C GLY A 410 19.36 9.78 -9.48
N ALA A 411 19.09 9.28 -10.68
CA ALA A 411 18.48 7.95 -10.85
C ALA A 411 19.32 6.86 -10.16
N ASP A 412 20.63 6.79 -10.42
CA ASP A 412 21.51 5.75 -9.85
C ASP A 412 21.53 5.78 -8.32
N GLN A 413 21.59 6.97 -7.73
CA GLN A 413 21.52 7.14 -6.27
C GLN A 413 20.17 6.69 -5.71
N TRP A 414 19.08 6.87 -6.47
CA TRP A 414 17.75 6.43 -6.09
C TRP A 414 17.59 4.91 -6.19
N HIS A 415 18.04 4.31 -7.29
CA HIS A 415 18.04 2.85 -7.48
C HIS A 415 18.79 2.14 -6.34
N ALA A 416 19.90 2.71 -5.86
CA ALA A 416 20.65 2.17 -4.73
C ALA A 416 19.91 2.18 -3.38
N LEU A 417 18.74 2.83 -3.28
CA LEU A 417 17.90 2.81 -2.07
C LEU A 417 16.88 1.67 -2.05
N SER A 418 16.73 0.92 -3.15
CA SER A 418 15.90 -0.28 -3.20
C SER A 418 16.48 -1.36 -2.28
N ALA A 419 15.62 -2.11 -1.61
CA ALA A 419 16.04 -3.29 -0.85
C ALA A 419 16.33 -4.51 -1.73
N LEU A 420 16.12 -4.38 -3.04
CA LEU A 420 16.30 -5.42 -4.07
C LEU A 420 17.39 -5.07 -5.09
N ALA A 421 18.09 -3.95 -4.92
CA ALA A 421 19.16 -3.47 -5.81
C ALA A 421 20.44 -4.32 -5.73
#